data_AF-A0A0R3KPL0-F1
#
_entry.id   AF-A0A0R3KPL0-F1
#
_cell.length_a   1.000
_cell.length_b   1.000
_cell.length_c   1.000
_cell.angle_alpha   90.00
_cell.angle_beta   90.00
_cell.angle_gamma   90.00
#
_symmetry.space_group_name_H-M   'P 1'
#
loop_
_entity.id
_entity.type
_entity.pdbx_description
1 polymer ?
#
loop_
_entity_poly.entity_id
_entity_poly.type
_entity_poly.pdbx_seq_one_letter_code
_entity_poly.pdbx_strand_id
1 'polypeptide(L)'
;MNQPEMLDSDIRALQQWLRAAWHQLGDPSLTAFSRRELRNQMKQCSADLRARLQMVAEQQSGPVQPPIPAYSRPELRILSW
;
A
#
# COMPACT_ATOMS: atom_id res chain seq x y z
N MET A 1 15.78 2.01 8.79
CA MET A 1 14.59 2.67 8.25
C MET A 1 13.53 1.62 8.02
N ASN A 2 12.30 1.86 8.47
CA ASN A 2 11.24 0.87 8.39
C ASN A 2 10.65 0.84 6.98
N GLN A 3 10.45 -0.36 6.43
CA GLN A 3 9.77 -0.62 5.14
C GLN A 3 8.49 0.24 4.92
N PRO A 4 7.63 0.50 5.92
CA PRO A 4 6.48 1.42 5.77
C PRO A 4 6.84 2.89 5.51
N GLU A 5 7.91 3.43 6.09
CA GLU A 5 8.29 4.84 5.92
C GLU A 5 8.81 5.13 4.51
N MET A 6 9.54 4.16 3.94
CA MET A 6 10.03 4.23 2.57
C MET A 6 8.87 4.19 1.57
N LEU A 7 7.85 3.37 1.87
CA LEU A 7 6.64 3.29 1.06
C LEU A 7 5.81 4.58 1.10
N ASP A 8 5.66 5.20 2.27
CA ASP A 8 4.94 6.48 2.41
C ASP A 8 5.64 7.61 1.62
N SER A 9 6.97 7.65 1.69
CA SER A 9 7.78 8.58 0.90
C SER A 9 7.61 8.38 -0.61
N ASP A 10 7.64 7.13 -1.08
CA ASP A 10 7.44 6.78 -2.49
C ASP A 10 6.03 7.15 -2.98
N ILE A 11 5.00 6.92 -2.15
CA ILE A 11 3.62 7.31 -2.46
C ILE A 11 3.52 8.83 -2.62
N ARG A 12 4.11 9.61 -1.71
CA ARG A 12 4.12 11.08 -1.79
C ARG A 12 4.86 11.56 -3.04
N ALA A 13 6.00 10.96 -3.37
CA ALA A 13 6.75 11.28 -4.58
C ALA A 13 5.91 11.02 -5.85
N LEU A 14 5.22 9.89 -5.91
CA LEU A 14 4.31 9.55 -7.03
C LEU A 14 3.13 10.51 -7.13
N GLN A 15 2.52 10.92 -6.01
CA GLN A 15 1.45 11.91 -6.00
C GLN A 15 1.93 13.28 -6.51
N GLN A 16 3.12 13.71 -6.06
CA GLN A 16 3.73 14.97 -6.50
C GLN A 16 4.02 14.93 -8.01
N TRP A 17 4.55 13.80 -8.50
CA TRP A 17 4.81 13.59 -9.93
C TRP A 17 3.52 13.63 -10.75
N LEU A 18 2.46 12.94 -10.32
CA LEU A 18 1.15 12.99 -10.98
C LEU A 18 0.60 14.41 -11.05
N ARG A 19 0.74 15.19 -9.98
CA ARG A 19 0.29 16.59 -9.94
C ARG A 19 1.05 17.46 -10.93
N ALA A 20 2.37 17.29 -11.02
CA ALA A 20 3.18 17.98 -12.03
C ALA A 20 2.81 17.55 -13.45
N ALA A 21 2.56 16.26 -13.69
CA ALA A 21 2.13 15.74 -14.98
C ALA A 21 0.77 16.30 -15.41
N TRP A 22 -0.19 16.47 -14.48
CA TRP A 22 -1.46 17.15 -14.77
C TRP A 22 -1.26 18.61 -15.18
N HIS A 23 -0.34 19.33 -14.52
CA HIS A 23 -0.01 20.70 -14.90
C HIS A 23 0.61 20.76 -16.30
N GLN A 24 1.56 19.86 -16.59
CA GLN A 24 2.17 19.75 -17.92
C GLN A 24 1.12 19.40 -18.98
N LEU A 25 0.14 18.56 -18.68
CA LEU A 25 -0.95 18.24 -19.62
C LEU A 25 -1.78 19.47 -20.01
N GLY A 26 -1.75 20.56 -19.24
CA GLY A 26 -2.37 21.84 -19.58
C GLY A 26 -1.54 22.70 -20.53
N ASP A 27 -0.26 22.37 -20.73
CA ASP A 27 0.65 23.14 -21.56
C ASP A 27 0.27 23.04 -23.04
N PRO A 28 0.04 24.18 -23.73
CA PRO A 28 -0.26 24.21 -25.15
C PRO A 28 0.94 23.86 -26.04
N SER A 29 2.17 23.90 -25.50
CA SER A 29 3.39 23.55 -26.25
C SER A 29 3.57 22.04 -26.45
N LEU A 30 2.81 21.20 -25.72
CA LEU A 30 2.86 19.75 -25.87
C LEU A 30 2.19 19.29 -27.16
N THR A 31 2.94 18.52 -27.94
CA THR A 31 2.42 17.79 -29.08
C THR A 31 1.29 16.84 -28.65
N ALA A 32 0.36 16.55 -29.58
CA ALA A 32 -0.72 15.60 -29.33
C ALA A 32 -0.20 14.20 -28.93
N PHE A 33 0.95 13.79 -29.48
CA PHE A 33 1.64 12.56 -29.13
C PHE A 33 2.14 12.58 -27.68
N SER A 34 2.93 13.59 -27.31
CA SER A 34 3.46 13.74 -25.94
C SER A 34 2.35 13.81 -24.90
N ARG A 35 1.22 14.47 -25.22
CA ARG A 35 0.04 14.53 -24.35
C ARG A 35 -0.65 13.17 -24.17
N ARG A 36 -0.62 12.32 -25.19
CA ARG A 36 -1.19 10.96 -25.13
C ARG A 36 -0.25 10.03 -24.37
N GLU A 37 1.04 10.15 -24.61
CA GLU A 37 2.07 9.39 -23.90
C GLU A 37 2.12 9.74 -22.40
N LEU A 38 2.03 11.03 -22.04
CA LEU A 38 1.94 11.47 -20.65
C LEU A 38 0.72 10.87 -19.96
N ARG A 39 -0.46 10.89 -20.61
CA ARG A 39 -1.68 10.25 -20.08
C ARG A 39 -1.53 8.74 -19.90
N ASN A 40 -0.86 8.06 -20.84
CA ASN A 40 -0.61 6.62 -20.72
C ASN A 40 0.31 6.31 -19.53
N GLN A 41 1.40 7.07 -19.37
CA GLN A 41 2.31 6.94 -18.24
C GLN A 41 1.61 7.20 -16.90
N MET A 42 0.77 8.22 -16.83
CA MET A 42 -0.04 8.52 -15.64
C MET A 42 -0.99 7.36 -15.29
N LYS A 43 -1.65 6.77 -16.29
CA LYS A 43 -2.50 5.58 -16.08
C LYS A 43 -1.70 4.40 -15.55
N GLN A 44 -0.55 4.09 -16.17
CA GLN A 44 0.30 2.98 -15.74
C GLN A 44 0.79 3.17 -14.31
N CYS A 45 1.33 4.36 -13.98
CA CYS A 45 1.78 4.68 -12.63
C CYS A 45 0.65 4.57 -11.60
N SER A 46 -0.57 5.01 -11.95
CA SER A 46 -1.72 4.90 -11.04
C SER A 46 -2.14 3.44 -10.79
N ALA A 47 -2.05 2.58 -11.81
CA ALA A 47 -2.35 1.16 -11.69
C ALA A 47 -1.30 0.44 -10.83
N ASP A 48 -0.01 0.72 -11.07
CA ASP A 48 1.10 0.15 -10.30
C ASP A 48 1.04 0.58 -8.83
N LEU A 49 0.72 1.84 -8.56
CA LEU A 49 0.51 2.35 -7.20
C LEU A 49 -0.64 1.62 -6.51
N ARG A 50 -1.76 1.44 -7.20
CA ARG A 50 -2.93 0.72 -6.66
C ARG A 50 -2.58 -0.73 -6.35
N ALA A 51 -1.84 -1.41 -7.22
CA ALA A 51 -1.40 -2.78 -7.00
C ALA A 51 -0.48 -2.88 -5.77
N ARG A 52 0.47 -1.96 -5.61
CA ARG A 52 1.36 -1.90 -4.43
C ARG A 52 0.60 -1.64 -3.13
N LEU A 53 -0.33 -0.67 -3.14
CA LEU A 53 -1.18 -0.39 -1.99
C LEU A 53 -2.07 -1.58 -1.62
N GLN A 54 -2.61 -2.28 -2.62
CA GLN A 54 -3.42 -3.46 -2.40
C GLN A 54 -2.60 -4.59 -1.79
N MET A 55 -1.38 -4.87 -2.30
CA MET A 55 -0.48 -5.85 -1.68
C MET A 55 -0.19 -5.52 -0.21
N VAL A 56 0.02 -4.24 0.12
CA VAL A 56 0.28 -3.81 1.51
C VAL A 56 -0.96 -3.95 2.38
N ALA A 57 -2.15 -3.64 1.86
CA ALA A 57 -3.41 -3.83 2.57
C ALA A 57 -3.70 -5.31 2.86
N GLU A 58 -3.43 -6.21 1.90
CA GLU A 58 -3.51 -7.66 2.09
C GLU A 58 -2.49 -8.13 3.14
N GLN A 59 -1.28 -7.57 3.15
CA GLN A 59 -0.22 -7.90 4.11
C GLN A 59 -0.55 -7.43 5.53
N GLN A 60 -1.21 -6.28 5.67
CA GLN A 60 -1.75 -5.78 6.94
C GLN A 60 -2.98 -6.57 7.41
N SER A 61 -3.68 -7.23 6.49
CA SER A 61 -4.84 -8.09 6.76
C SER A 61 -4.44 -9.56 7.05
N GLY A 62 -3.15 -9.84 7.22
CA GLY A 62 -2.64 -11.14 7.66
C GLY A 62 -3.28 -11.61 8.97
N PRO A 63 -3.42 -12.95 9.16
CA PRO A 63 -4.47 -13.56 9.96
C PRO A 63 -4.47 -13.02 11.38
N VAL A 64 -5.65 -12.58 11.84
CA VAL A 64 -5.97 -12.48 13.26
C VAL A 64 -5.51 -13.78 13.90
N GLN A 65 -4.39 -13.74 14.62
CA GLN A 65 -3.93 -14.89 15.39
C GLN A 65 -5.13 -15.34 16.22
N PRO A 66 -5.54 -16.63 16.16
CA PRO A 66 -6.57 -17.10 17.07
C PRO A 66 -6.11 -16.72 18.48
N PRO A 67 -6.98 -16.14 19.32
CA PRO A 67 -6.59 -15.71 20.66
C PRO A 67 -5.93 -16.91 21.33
N ILE A 68 -4.69 -16.69 21.78
CA ILE A 68 -3.93 -17.65 22.60
C ILE A 68 -4.93 -18.19 23.63
N PRO A 69 -5.24 -19.50 23.66
CA PRO A 69 -6.24 -20.00 24.58
C PRO A 69 -5.80 -19.60 25.98
N ALA A 70 -6.65 -18.81 26.63
CA ALA A 70 -6.42 -18.31 27.98
C ALA A 70 -6.25 -19.53 28.88
N TYR A 71 -4.98 -19.78 29.25
CA TYR A 71 -4.55 -20.56 30.39
C TYR A 71 -5.57 -21.57 30.90
N SER A 72 -5.62 -22.76 30.28
CA SER A 72 -6.42 -23.88 30.79
C SER A 72 -5.94 -24.20 32.21
N ARG A 73 -6.78 -23.87 33.19
CA ARG A 73 -6.57 -24.13 34.61
C ARG A 73 -6.14 -25.59 34.78
N PRO A 74 -4.93 -25.89 35.29
CA PRO A 74 -4.56 -27.27 35.56
C PRO A 74 -5.51 -27.81 36.62
N GLU A 75 -6.25 -28.86 36.29
CA GLU A 75 -6.99 -29.65 37.28
C GLU A 75 -5.96 -30.29 38.21
N LEU A 76 -5.71 -29.63 39.34
CA LEU A 76 -5.00 -30.20 40.47
C LEU A 76 -5.89 -31.29 41.04
N ARG A 77 -5.66 -32.54 40.61
CA ARG A 77 -6.21 -33.72 41.26
C ARG A 77 -5.59 -33.83 42.65
N ILE A 78 -6.33 -33.37 43.65
CA ILE A 78 -5.99 -33.60 45.05
C ILE A 78 -6.24 -35.08 45.32
N LEU A 79 -5.16 -35.84 45.55
CA LEU A 79 -5.25 -37.21 46.06
C LEU A 79 -5.72 -37.13 47.52
N SER A 80 -7.00 -37.40 47.76
CA SER A 80 -7.53 -37.67 49.10
C SER A 80 -7.23 -39.12 49.47
N TRP A 81 -6.48 -39.30 50.56
CA TRP A 81 -6.22 -40.57 51.24
C TRP A 81 -7.40 -40.98 52.12
#